data_AF-J4VRG1-F1
#
_entry.id   AF-J4VRG1-F1
#
_cell.length_a   1.000
_cell.length_b   1.000
_cell.length_c   1.000
_cell.angle_alpha   90.00
_cell.angle_beta   90.00
_cell.angle_gamma   90.00
#
_symmetry.space_group_name_H-M   'P 1'
#
loop_
_entity.id
_entity.type
_entity.pdbx_description
1 polymer ?
#
loop_
_entity_poly.entity_id
_entity_poly.type
_entity_poly.pdbx_seq_one_letter_code
_entity_poly.pdbx_strand_id
1 'polypeptide(L)'
;MTAIPQPRLGTWRLQNDDTIALDNKPLNLYLHMLENEGVPSGIPRGRVYAEVDGYRSDLLSLQDAKLRGQPNAIFDVEDGQHTRQGPFYMIFNDLIQGNIFVDEEWSVMSIIDLE
;
A
#
# COMPACT_ATOMS: atom_id res chain seq x y z
N MET A 1 -27.25 1.85 5.78
CA MET A 1 -26.30 2.97 5.65
C MET A 1 -26.42 3.51 4.23
N THR A 2 -26.84 4.76 4.06
CA THR A 2 -26.92 5.42 2.75
C THR A 2 -25.54 6.00 2.40
N ALA A 3 -24.93 5.54 1.30
CA ALA A 3 -23.66 6.06 0.84
C ALA A 3 -23.85 7.41 0.16
N ILE A 4 -23.25 8.47 0.70
CA ILE A 4 -23.26 9.80 0.08
C ILE A 4 -22.01 9.91 -0.80
N PRO A 5 -22.14 10.07 -2.13
CA PRO A 5 -21.00 10.21 -3.02
C PRO A 5 -20.22 11.49 -2.70
N GLN A 6 -18.90 11.39 -2.72
CA GLN A 6 -18.00 12.51 -2.48
C GLN A 6 -17.46 13.06 -3.80
N PRO A 7 -17.22 14.38 -3.91
CA PRO A 7 -16.76 15.02 -5.15
C PRO A 7 -15.27 14.75 -5.45
N ARG A 8 -14.54 14.14 -4.52
CA ARG A 8 -13.10 13.89 -4.62
C ARG A 8 -12.70 12.70 -3.75
N LEU A 9 -11.56 12.10 -4.08
CA LEU A 9 -10.88 11.12 -3.26
C LEU A 9 -9.89 11.83 -2.34
N GLY A 10 -9.95 11.49 -1.06
CA GLY A 10 -9.09 12.05 -0.02
C GLY A 10 -9.39 11.38 1.32
N THR A 11 -8.79 11.90 2.38
CA THR A 11 -9.06 11.48 3.75
C THR A 11 -9.68 12.61 4.55
N TRP A 12 -10.68 12.26 5.36
CA TRP A 12 -11.31 13.16 6.30
C TRP A 12 -10.36 13.49 7.44
N ARG A 13 -10.22 14.78 7.73
CA ARG A 13 -9.39 15.28 8.83
C ARG A 13 -10.24 16.15 9.76
N LEU A 14 -10.06 15.94 11.06
CA LEU A 14 -10.52 16.87 12.08
C LEU A 14 -9.65 18.13 12.01
N GLN A 15 -10.31 19.28 11.93
CA GLN A 15 -9.68 20.59 11.90
C GLN A 15 -9.59 21.17 13.31
N ASN A 16 -8.83 22.26 13.47
CA ASN A 16 -8.67 22.93 14.77
C ASN A 16 -9.92 23.67 15.25
N ASP A 17 -10.91 23.86 14.37
CA ASP A 17 -12.20 24.51 14.66
C ASP A 17 -13.33 23.49 14.91
N ASP A 18 -12.95 22.25 15.26
CA ASP A 18 -13.86 21.11 15.49
C ASP A 18 -14.70 20.70 14.27
N THR A 19 -14.36 21.16 13.07
CA THR A 19 -15.00 20.71 11.82
C THR A 19 -14.25 19.54 11.19
N ILE A 20 -14.93 18.80 10.32
CA ILE A 20 -14.36 17.69 9.55
C ILE A 20 -14.30 18.11 8.07
N ALA A 21 -13.13 18.01 7.43
CA ALA A 21 -12.96 18.33 6.01
C ALA A 21 -12.25 17.22 5.24
N LEU A 22 -12.60 17.08 3.96
CA LEU A 22 -12.00 16.13 3.03
C LEU A 22 -10.85 16.83 2.28
N ASP A 23 -9.69 16.89 2.91
CA ASP A 23 -8.60 17.79 2.49
C ASP A 23 -7.18 17.21 2.65
N ASN A 24 -7.05 15.89 2.67
CA ASN A 24 -5.76 15.19 2.82
C ASN A 24 -5.61 14.06 1.79
N LYS A 25 -4.37 13.63 1.53
CA LYS A 25 -4.07 12.47 0.69
C LYS A 25 -4.82 11.24 1.19
N PRO A 26 -5.41 10.42 0.29
CA PRO A 26 -5.98 9.14 0.65
C PRO A 26 -4.98 8.33 1.46
N LEU A 27 -5.49 7.80 2.56
CA LEU A 27 -4.74 7.05 3.53
C LEU A 27 -4.93 5.56 3.26
N ASN A 28 -3.86 4.85 2.94
CA ASN A 28 -3.87 3.40 2.81
C ASN A 28 -2.74 2.79 3.65
N LEU A 29 -2.90 1.53 4.04
CA LEU A 29 -1.95 0.84 4.91
C LEU A 29 -0.55 0.76 4.28
N TYR A 30 -0.50 0.48 2.99
CA TYR A 30 0.74 0.31 2.23
C TYR A 30 1.60 1.58 2.21
N LEU A 31 1.00 2.74 1.95
CA LEU A 31 1.64 4.05 2.01
C LEU A 31 2.19 4.36 3.40
N HIS A 32 1.46 4.01 4.46
CA HIS A 32 1.95 4.20 5.83
C HIS A 32 3.14 3.31 6.16
N MET A 33 3.11 2.05 5.74
CA MET A 33 4.24 1.14 5.95
C MET A 33 5.50 1.68 5.27
N LEU A 34 5.39 2.05 4.00
CA LEU A 34 6.51 2.60 3.24
C LEU A 34 7.05 3.93 3.81
N GLU A 35 6.16 4.87 4.19
CA GLU A 35 6.58 6.13 4.81
C GLU A 35 7.30 5.88 6.16
N ASN A 36 6.87 4.89 6.95
CA ASN A 36 7.53 4.51 8.20
C ASN A 36 8.89 3.82 7.97
N GLU A 37 9.03 3.09 6.88
CA GLU A 37 10.28 2.44 6.46
C GLU A 37 11.26 3.42 5.79
N GLY A 38 10.89 4.71 5.73
CA GLY A 38 11.73 5.77 5.17
C GLY A 38 11.65 5.89 3.64
N VAL A 39 10.74 5.17 3.00
CA VAL A 39 10.49 5.27 1.55
C VAL A 39 9.56 6.47 1.30
N PRO A 40 10.03 7.53 0.63
CA PRO A 40 9.20 8.71 0.38
C PRO A 40 8.11 8.38 -0.65
N SER A 41 6.85 8.59 -0.27
CA SER A 41 5.70 8.33 -1.16
C SER A 41 5.65 9.24 -2.38
N GLY A 42 6.28 10.42 -2.31
CA GLY A 42 6.19 11.45 -3.36
C GLY A 42 4.82 12.13 -3.45
N ILE A 43 3.84 11.71 -2.64
CA ILE A 43 2.48 12.25 -2.63
C ILE A 43 2.39 13.36 -1.59
N PRO A 44 2.13 14.62 -1.99
CA PRO A 44 1.95 15.71 -1.04
C PRO A 44 0.81 15.43 -0.06
N ARG A 45 1.01 15.79 1.22
CA ARG A 45 0.01 15.57 2.27
C ARG A 45 -1.37 16.15 1.92
N GLY A 46 -1.43 17.38 1.39
CA GLY A 46 -2.69 18.04 1.01
C GLY A 46 -3.30 17.59 -0.33
N ARG A 47 -2.77 16.55 -0.97
CA ARG A 47 -3.23 16.12 -2.29
C ARG A 47 -4.61 15.46 -2.21
N VAL A 48 -5.53 15.87 -3.06
CA VAL A 48 -6.85 15.24 -3.23
C VAL A 48 -7.10 15.03 -4.72
N TYR A 49 -7.92 14.05 -5.08
CA TYR A 49 -8.12 13.67 -6.48
C TYR A 49 -9.56 13.88 -6.92
N ALA A 50 -9.76 14.62 -8.00
CA ALA A 50 -11.08 14.74 -8.62
C ALA A 50 -11.46 13.47 -9.39
N GLU A 51 -10.47 12.69 -9.84
CA GLU A 51 -10.62 11.51 -10.68
C GLU A 51 -9.73 10.36 -10.21
N VAL A 52 -10.08 9.13 -10.57
CA VAL A 52 -9.38 7.91 -10.12
C VAL A 52 -7.98 7.78 -10.73
N ASP A 53 -7.77 8.26 -11.95
CA ASP A 53 -6.52 8.06 -12.68
C ASP A 53 -5.32 8.75 -12.00
N GLY A 54 -5.53 9.95 -11.46
CA GLY A 54 -4.49 10.64 -10.68
C GLY A 54 -4.09 9.86 -9.44
N TYR A 55 -5.07 9.26 -8.74
CA TYR A 55 -4.79 8.43 -7.58
C TYR A 55 -4.03 7.15 -7.96
N ARG A 56 -4.43 6.49 -9.06
CA ARG A 56 -3.76 5.30 -9.57
C ARG A 56 -2.31 5.57 -9.99
N SER A 57 -2.06 6.68 -10.67
CA SER A 57 -0.70 7.09 -11.07
C SER A 57 0.23 7.26 -9.86
N ASP A 58 -0.29 7.83 -8.78
CA ASP A 58 0.50 8.04 -7.57
C ASP A 58 0.77 6.74 -6.80
N LEU A 59 -0.15 5.76 -6.85
CA LEU A 59 0.09 4.41 -6.33
C LEU A 59 1.17 3.66 -7.13
N LEU A 60 1.19 3.80 -8.46
CA LEU A 60 2.27 3.23 -9.29
C LEU A 60 3.62 3.87 -8.97
N SER A 61 3.65 5.19 -8.79
CA SER A 61 4.87 5.90 -8.40
C SER A 61 5.37 5.47 -7.01
N LEU A 62 4.45 5.15 -6.09
CA LEU A 62 4.75 4.60 -4.78
C LEU A 62 5.35 3.19 -4.87
N GLN A 63 4.82 2.32 -5.74
CA GLN A 63 5.41 1.01 -6.01
C GLN A 63 6.83 1.13 -6.56
N ASP A 64 7.05 2.04 -7.52
CA ASP A 64 8.39 2.31 -8.05
C ASP A 64 9.34 2.84 -6.95
N ALA A 65 8.82 3.64 -6.02
CA ALA A 65 9.58 4.14 -4.88
C ALA A 65 9.96 3.01 -3.92
N LYS A 66 9.07 2.05 -3.66
CA LYS A 66 9.37 0.82 -2.91
C LYS A 66 10.49 0.05 -3.57
N LEU A 67 10.35 -0.27 -4.86
CA LEU A 67 11.36 -1.05 -5.61
C LEU A 67 12.74 -0.38 -5.59
N ARG A 68 12.79 0.96 -5.62
CA ARG A 68 14.04 1.72 -5.53
C ARG A 68 14.58 1.85 -4.10
N GLY A 69 13.70 1.97 -3.11
CA GLY A 69 14.05 2.23 -1.71
C GLY A 69 14.33 0.96 -0.90
N GLN A 70 13.90 -0.20 -1.39
CA GLN A 70 14.02 -1.50 -0.71
C GLN A 70 14.57 -2.57 -1.68
N PRO A 71 15.87 -2.52 -2.00
CA PRO A 71 16.50 -3.53 -2.84
C PRO A 71 16.60 -4.87 -2.09
N ASN A 72 15.68 -5.80 -2.38
CA ASN A 72 15.60 -7.18 -1.87
C ASN A 72 15.43 -7.35 -0.35
N ALA A 73 14.69 -8.38 0.06
CA ALA A 73 14.57 -8.81 1.47
C ALA A 73 15.84 -9.52 2.00
N ILE A 74 16.85 -9.70 1.15
CA ILE A 74 18.09 -10.41 1.47
C ILE A 74 19.25 -9.42 1.30
N PHE A 75 19.82 -9.02 2.43
CA PHE A 75 20.91 -8.04 2.46
C PHE A 75 22.24 -8.63 1.99
N ASP A 76 22.46 -9.93 2.22
CA ASP A 76 23.62 -10.70 1.74
C ASP A 76 23.38 -12.22 1.82
N VAL A 77 24.39 -13.01 1.44
CA VAL A 77 24.32 -14.48 1.46
C VAL A 77 24.15 -15.03 2.88
N GLU A 78 24.68 -14.36 3.90
CA GLU A 78 24.63 -14.80 5.29
C GLU A 78 23.22 -14.56 5.89
N ASP A 79 22.61 -13.42 5.60
CA ASP A 79 21.22 -13.08 5.92
C ASP A 79 20.23 -14.05 5.23
N GLY A 80 20.48 -14.34 3.95
CA GLY A 80 19.73 -15.35 3.19
C GLY A 80 19.94 -16.79 3.69
N GLN A 81 21.00 -17.07 4.46
CA GLN A 81 21.25 -18.38 5.08
C GLN A 81 20.68 -18.48 6.50
N HIS A 82 20.71 -17.39 7.29
CA HIS A 82 20.12 -17.32 8.62
C HIS A 82 18.59 -17.51 8.60
N THR A 83 17.92 -16.93 7.61
CA THR A 83 16.48 -17.09 7.39
C THR A 83 16.06 -18.52 7.01
N ARG A 84 17.01 -19.40 6.65
CA ARG A 84 16.76 -20.82 6.31
C ARG A 84 16.76 -21.78 7.51
N GLN A 85 17.15 -21.32 8.71
CA GLN A 85 17.37 -22.21 9.87
C GLN A 85 16.39 -22.01 11.05
N GLY A 86 15.48 -21.03 10.98
CA GLY A 86 14.36 -20.87 11.92
C GLY A 86 13.03 -21.39 11.35
N PRO A 87 11.92 -21.44 12.11
CA PRO A 87 10.60 -21.67 11.54
C PRO A 87 10.35 -20.60 10.47
N PHE A 88 10.30 -21.02 9.21
CA PHE A 88 10.12 -20.14 8.07
C PHE A 88 8.73 -19.52 8.14
N TYR A 89 8.65 -18.23 8.46
CA TYR A 89 7.46 -17.44 8.21
C TYR A 89 7.60 -16.86 6.80
N MET A 90 6.94 -17.49 5.84
CA MET A 90 6.78 -16.90 4.51
C MET A 90 5.91 -15.64 4.69
N ILE A 91 6.53 -14.47 4.60
CA ILE A 91 5.80 -13.20 4.60
C ILE A 91 5.71 -12.77 3.15
N PHE A 92 4.51 -12.79 2.60
CA PHE A 92 4.23 -12.26 1.28
C PHE A 92 4.10 -10.74 1.39
N ASN A 93 5.22 -10.07 1.23
CA ASN A 93 5.41 -8.62 1.20
C ASN A 93 4.46 -7.91 0.22
N ASP A 94 4.10 -8.54 -0.90
CA ASP A 94 3.16 -8.00 -1.91
C ASP A 94 1.85 -8.81 -2.02
N LEU A 95 1.37 -9.40 -0.92
CA LEU A 95 0.05 -10.06 -0.88
C LEU A 95 -1.11 -9.05 -0.84
N ILE A 96 -1.44 -8.51 -2.00
CA ILE A 96 -2.65 -7.72 -2.22
C ILE A 96 -3.76 -8.57 -2.82
N GLN A 97 -5.02 -8.11 -2.72
CA GLN A 97 -6.19 -8.85 -3.25
C GLN A 97 -6.03 -9.23 -4.73
N GLY A 98 -5.39 -8.37 -5.54
CA GLY A 98 -5.16 -8.62 -6.97
C GLY A 98 -4.21 -9.80 -7.26
N ASN A 99 -3.45 -10.24 -6.25
CA ASN A 99 -2.48 -11.32 -6.37
C ASN A 99 -3.05 -12.66 -5.89
N ILE A 100 -4.30 -12.69 -5.39
CA ILE A 100 -4.98 -13.89 -4.89
C ILE A 100 -6.13 -14.26 -5.84
N PHE A 101 -6.00 -15.39 -6.52
CA PHE A 101 -7.07 -15.95 -7.34
C PHE A 101 -7.87 -16.97 -6.55
N VAL A 102 -9.19 -16.87 -6.65
CA VAL A 102 -10.14 -17.78 -5.99
C VAL A 102 -11.11 -18.40 -7.00
N ASP A 103 -11.69 -19.55 -6.65
CA ASP A 103 -12.77 -20.18 -7.43
C ASP A 103 -14.16 -19.60 -7.08
N GLU A 104 -15.21 -20.19 -7.66
CA GLU A 104 -16.61 -19.79 -7.45
C GLU A 104 -17.09 -20.00 -6.00
N GLU A 105 -16.42 -20.88 -5.24
CA GLU A 105 -16.69 -21.16 -3.82
C GLU A 105 -15.80 -20.34 -2.89
N TRP A 106 -15.00 -19.39 -3.42
CA TRP A 106 -14.03 -18.55 -2.71
C TRP A 106 -12.81 -19.30 -2.15
N SER A 107 -12.49 -20.49 -2.66
CA SER A 107 -11.26 -21.20 -2.30
C SER A 107 -10.06 -20.61 -3.04
N VAL A 108 -8.95 -20.37 -2.32
CA VAL A 108 -7.70 -19.87 -2.93
C VAL A 108 -7.15 -20.92 -3.90
N MET A 109 -7.07 -20.54 -5.18
CA MET A 109 -6.56 -21.38 -6.26
C MET A 109 -5.08 -21.13 -6.52
N SER A 110 -4.66 -19.86 -6.51
CA SER A 110 -3.27 -19.48 -6.72
C SER A 110 -2.96 -18.10 -6.14
N ILE A 111 -1.69 -17.90 -5.78
CA ILE A 111 -1.13 -16.61 -5.41
C ILE A 111 0.02 -16.33 -6.37
N ILE A 112 -0.01 -15.17 -7.01
CA ILE A 112 1.02 -14.72 -7.95
C ILE A 112 1.83 -13.60 -7.32
N ASP A 113 2.94 -13.22 -7.97
CA ASP A 113 3.69 -12.00 -7.62
C ASP A 113 4.18 -12.03 -6.16
N LEU A 114 5.04 -13.01 -5.88
CA LEU A 114 5.55 -13.37 -4.55
C LEU A 114 6.94 -12.76 -4.27
N GLU A 115 7.28 -11.68 -4.99
CA GLU A 115 8.57 -10.98 -4.93
C GLU A 115 8.68 -10.01 -3.75
#